data_AF-A0A3C1HGU8-F1
#
_entry.id   AF-A0A3C1HGU8-F1
#
_cell.length_a   1.000
_cell.length_b   1.000
_cell.length_c   1.000
_cell.angle_alpha   90.00
_cell.angle_beta   90.00
_cell.angle_gamma   90.00
#
_symmetry.space_group_name_H-M   'P 1'
#
loop_
_entity.id
_entity.type
_entity.pdbx_description
1 polymer ?
#
loop_
_entity_poly.entity_id
_entity_poly.type
_entity_poly.pdbx_seq_one_letter_code
_entity_poly.pdbx_strand_id
1 'polypeptide(L)'
;RTYLMFLGPFEEGGDFRDAGISGVKRFLDRLWKSVHAAATEGTADVEVMRALHATIKKVGEDVPKLSYNTAIAAMMEYMNVLRRGERRPHRDEVLPVVQLVAPFAPHIAEELWSVLGHAQSVFDSGWPSFDPAMIGGETVTIAVQIGGKTRGTVLVAKTATQDDVHRAAMADPAIAKFVTGTPRKIVFVPGRLLSIVL
;
A
#
# COMPACT_ATOMS: atom_id res chain seq x y z
N ARG A 1 15.14 11.57 12.50
CA ARG A 1 14.49 10.34 13.04
C ARG A 1 13.90 9.51 11.91
N THR A 2 12.80 9.94 11.29
CA THR A 2 12.11 9.18 10.23
C THR A 2 13.02 8.76 9.07
N TYR A 3 13.96 9.60 8.63
CA TYR A 3 14.95 9.23 7.61
C TYR A 3 15.81 8.03 8.00
N LEU A 4 16.31 8.00 9.25
CA LEU A 4 17.13 6.89 9.74
C LEU A 4 16.33 5.58 9.82
N MET A 5 15.02 5.67 10.10
CA MET A 5 14.12 4.53 10.11
C MET A 5 13.64 4.11 8.71
N PHE A 6 13.87 4.95 7.70
CA PHE A 6 13.42 4.73 6.33
C PHE A 6 14.54 4.25 5.38
N LEU A 7 15.80 4.58 5.69
CA LEU A 7 16.93 4.38 4.77
C LEU A 7 17.21 2.93 4.39
N GLY A 8 16.73 1.96 5.17
CA GLY A 8 16.96 0.53 4.96
C GLY A 8 16.31 -0.30 6.07
N PRO A 9 16.45 -1.65 6.03
CA PRO A 9 16.04 -2.51 7.12
C PRO A 9 16.70 -2.07 8.43
N PHE A 10 15.91 -1.91 9.50
CA PHE A 10 16.41 -1.27 10.73
C PHE A 10 17.60 -2.01 11.35
N GLU A 11 17.60 -3.35 11.27
CA GLU A 11 18.64 -4.21 11.84
C GLU A 11 19.93 -4.23 11.01
N GLU A 12 19.84 -3.99 9.70
CA GLU A 12 20.98 -3.97 8.79
C GLU A 12 21.55 -2.55 8.62
N GLY A 13 20.79 -1.54 9.04
CA GLY A 13 21.09 -0.13 8.81
C GLY A 13 20.96 0.23 7.33
N GLY A 14 21.89 1.06 6.86
CA GLY A 14 22.00 1.39 5.44
C GLY A 14 22.84 2.63 5.18
N ASP A 15 23.01 2.93 3.90
CA ASP A 15 23.94 3.96 3.43
C ASP A 15 23.36 5.36 3.65
N PHE A 16 23.94 6.10 4.59
CA PHE A 16 23.49 7.44 4.94
C PHE A 16 23.82 8.42 3.80
N ARG A 17 22.79 9.15 3.33
CA ARG A 17 22.87 10.13 2.25
C ARG A 17 21.98 11.32 2.56
N ASP A 18 22.56 12.51 2.70
CA ASP A 18 21.82 13.75 2.98
C ASP A 18 20.67 14.01 2.01
N ALA A 19 20.85 13.67 0.73
CA ALA A 19 19.83 13.81 -0.30
C ALA A 19 18.53 13.02 0.03
N GLY A 20 18.63 11.91 0.77
CA GLY A 20 17.50 11.08 1.18
C GLY A 20 16.56 11.75 2.19
N ILE A 21 17.07 12.71 2.97
CA ILE A 21 16.28 13.48 3.95
C ILE A 21 15.15 14.26 3.26
N SER A 22 15.40 14.73 2.03
CA SER A 22 14.43 15.49 1.24
C SER A 22 13.16 14.69 0.92
N GLY A 23 13.24 13.37 0.77
CA GLY A 23 12.08 12.50 0.54
C GLY A 23 11.14 12.47 1.75
N VAL A 24 11.72 12.24 2.92
CA VAL A 24 11.00 12.23 4.20
C VAL A 24 10.40 13.60 4.52
N LYS A 25 11.16 14.68 4.31
CA LYS A 25 10.66 16.05 4.51
C LYS A 25 9.44 16.33 3.61
N ARG A 26 9.50 15.96 2.33
CA ARG A 26 8.37 16.10 1.41
C ARG A 26 7.16 15.27 1.83
N PHE A 27 7.37 14.06 2.36
CA PHE A 27 6.28 13.25 2.91
C PHE A 27 5.57 13.95 4.08
N LEU A 28 6.33 14.43 5.06
CA LEU A 28 5.78 15.15 6.21
C LEU A 28 5.10 16.46 5.81
N ASP A 29 5.68 17.23 4.89
CA ASP A 29 5.05 18.45 4.34
C ASP A 29 3.70 18.15 3.66
N ARG A 30 3.61 17.01 2.95
CA ARG A 30 2.35 16.61 2.30
C ARG A 30 1.30 16.25 3.33
N LEU A 31 1.66 15.49 4.38
CA LEU A 31 0.75 15.16 5.47
C LEU A 31 0.26 16.44 6.16
N TRP A 32 1.17 17.37 6.45
CA TRP A 32 0.84 18.67 7.02
C TRP A 32 -0.21 19.41 6.19
N LYS A 33 0.03 19.56 4.89
CA LYS A 33 -0.91 20.23 3.97
C LYS A 33 -2.24 19.50 3.87
N SER A 34 -2.23 18.17 3.82
CA SER A 34 -3.45 17.35 3.75
C SER A 34 -4.31 17.50 5.00
N VAL A 35 -3.72 17.50 6.20
CA VAL A 35 -4.46 17.71 7.46
C VAL A 35 -5.07 19.11 7.52
N HIS A 36 -4.29 20.15 7.20
CA HIS A 36 -4.81 21.53 7.22
C HIS A 36 -5.90 21.79 6.17
N ALA A 37 -5.86 21.05 5.06
CA ALA A 37 -6.89 21.15 4.02
C ALA A 37 -8.10 20.23 4.28
N ALA A 38 -8.05 19.34 5.27
CA ALA A 38 -9.06 18.31 5.45
C ALA A 38 -10.46 18.92 5.66
N ALA A 39 -11.45 18.42 4.93
CA ALA A 39 -12.85 18.76 5.15
C ALA A 39 -13.42 17.90 6.29
N THR A 40 -14.25 18.52 7.13
CA THR A 40 -15.03 17.82 8.17
C THR A 40 -16.44 17.48 7.71
N GLU A 41 -16.88 18.06 6.60
CA GLU A 41 -18.19 17.85 6.00
C GLU A 41 -18.07 16.95 4.77
N GLY A 42 -19.16 16.25 4.45
CA GLY A 42 -19.21 15.29 3.36
C GLY A 42 -18.85 13.88 3.79
N THR A 43 -18.47 13.06 2.81
CA THR A 43 -18.11 11.65 3.02
C THR A 43 -16.72 11.37 2.48
N ALA A 44 -15.96 10.54 3.18
CA ALA A 44 -14.67 10.04 2.69
C ALA A 44 -14.83 9.24 1.38
N ASP A 45 -13.80 9.29 0.54
CA ASP A 45 -13.72 8.53 -0.71
C ASP A 45 -13.47 7.04 -0.40
N VAL A 46 -14.32 6.17 -0.92
CA VAL A 46 -14.29 4.73 -0.63
C VAL A 46 -12.98 4.07 -1.08
N GLU A 47 -12.42 4.48 -2.22
CA GLU A 47 -11.15 3.92 -2.72
C GLU A 47 -9.96 4.38 -1.86
N VAL A 48 -10.00 5.62 -1.39
CA VAL A 48 -9.00 6.13 -0.46
C VAL A 48 -9.11 5.45 0.91
N MET A 49 -10.32 5.22 1.40
CA MET A 49 -10.55 4.48 2.64
C MET A 49 -10.07 3.02 2.53
N ARG A 50 -10.31 2.35 1.40
CA ARG A 50 -9.74 1.01 1.12
C ARG A 50 -8.22 1.01 1.22
N ALA A 51 -7.56 1.96 0.58
CA ALA A 51 -6.11 2.10 0.66
C ALA A 51 -5.63 2.40 2.09
N LEU A 52 -6.39 3.20 2.84
CA LEU A 52 -6.09 3.53 4.24
C LEU A 52 -6.14 2.28 5.12
N HIS A 53 -7.19 1.47 5.02
CA HIS A 53 -7.32 0.23 5.79
C HIS A 53 -6.17 -0.75 5.48
N ALA A 54 -5.80 -0.90 4.21
CA ALA A 54 -4.64 -1.71 3.82
C ALA A 54 -3.34 -1.18 4.42
N THR A 55 -3.17 0.16 4.46
CA THR A 55 -2.01 0.83 5.05
C THR A 55 -1.94 0.62 6.55
N ILE A 56 -3.06 0.79 7.27
CA ILE A 56 -3.15 0.55 8.72
C ILE A 56 -2.75 -0.88 9.05
N LYS A 57 -3.28 -1.88 8.33
CA LYS A 57 -2.91 -3.29 8.49
C LYS A 57 -1.40 -3.49 8.29
N LYS A 58 -0.87 -3.01 7.16
CA LYS A 58 0.55 -3.18 6.81
C LYS A 58 1.46 -2.55 7.85
N VAL A 59 1.21 -1.29 8.24
CA VAL A 59 2.03 -0.60 9.24
C VAL A 59 1.94 -1.29 10.60
N GLY A 60 0.74 -1.74 11.00
CA GLY A 60 0.54 -2.50 12.24
C GLY A 60 1.26 -3.85 12.26
N GLU A 61 1.42 -4.50 11.10
CA GLU A 61 2.17 -5.76 10.96
C GLU A 61 3.69 -5.55 10.84
N ASP A 62 4.14 -4.43 10.28
CA ASP A 62 5.55 -4.11 10.03
C ASP A 62 6.26 -3.55 11.26
N VAL A 63 5.59 -2.68 12.04
CA VAL A 63 6.19 -2.02 13.21
C VAL A 63 6.72 -3.01 14.25
N PRO A 64 5.96 -4.05 14.68
CA PRO A 64 6.47 -5.03 15.65
C PRO A 64 7.65 -5.86 15.14
N LYS A 65 7.85 -5.93 13.82
CA LYS A 65 8.93 -6.68 13.16
C LYS A 65 10.15 -5.81 12.88
N LEU A 66 10.18 -4.56 13.34
CA LEU A 66 11.22 -3.57 13.05
C LEU A 66 11.34 -3.23 11.55
N SER A 67 10.34 -3.57 10.73
CA SER A 67 10.29 -3.25 9.30
C SER A 67 9.86 -1.79 9.06
N TYR A 68 10.54 -0.85 9.69
CA TYR A 68 10.15 0.56 9.70
C TYR A 68 10.22 1.21 8.32
N ASN A 69 11.19 0.82 7.50
CA ASN A 69 11.33 1.31 6.13
C ASN A 69 10.10 0.97 5.28
N THR A 70 9.58 -0.26 5.39
CA THR A 70 8.39 -0.69 4.64
C THR A 70 7.11 -0.11 5.22
N ALA A 71 7.05 0.12 6.53
CA ALA A 71 5.95 0.85 7.17
C ALA A 71 5.87 2.31 6.68
N ILE A 72 7.01 3.02 6.66
CA ILE A 72 7.08 4.40 6.17
C ILE A 72 6.79 4.46 4.67
N ALA A 73 7.30 3.50 3.88
CA ALA A 73 6.99 3.40 2.46
C ALA A 73 5.48 3.25 2.21
N ALA A 74 4.79 2.39 2.97
CA ALA A 74 3.35 2.21 2.87
C ALA A 74 2.58 3.51 3.12
N MET A 75 2.97 4.28 4.13
CA MET A 75 2.36 5.60 4.40
C MET A 75 2.67 6.61 3.28
N MET A 76 3.87 6.60 2.70
CA MET A 76 4.19 7.47 1.56
C MET A 76 3.37 7.12 0.31
N GLU A 77 3.17 5.83 0.05
CA GLU A 77 2.31 5.33 -1.04
C GLU A 77 0.85 5.74 -0.82
N TYR A 78 0.34 5.58 0.40
CA TYR A 78 -0.98 6.06 0.79
C TYR A 78 -1.15 7.55 0.50
N MET A 79 -0.17 8.38 0.86
CA MET A 79 -0.23 9.83 0.60
C MET A 79 -0.29 10.17 -0.91
N ASN A 80 0.19 9.29 -1.79
CA ASN A 80 0.02 9.46 -3.24
C ASN A 80 -1.42 9.12 -3.67
N VAL A 81 -2.04 8.11 -3.07
CA VAL A 81 -3.45 7.75 -3.30
C VAL A 81 -4.37 8.88 -2.82
N LEU A 82 -4.18 9.35 -1.58
CA LEU A 82 -4.97 10.43 -0.96
C LEU A 82 -5.02 11.70 -1.83
N ARG A 83 -3.89 12.06 -2.45
CA ARG A 83 -3.75 13.30 -3.24
C ARG A 83 -4.06 13.14 -4.74
N ARG A 84 -4.49 11.96 -5.17
CA ARG A 84 -4.79 11.70 -6.59
C ARG A 84 -5.92 12.64 -7.04
N GLY A 85 -5.74 13.26 -8.21
CA GLY A 85 -6.72 14.18 -8.79
C GLY A 85 -6.86 15.53 -8.07
N GLU A 86 -5.88 15.92 -7.24
CA GLU A 86 -5.86 17.21 -6.51
C GLU A 86 -7.10 17.48 -5.66
N ARG A 87 -7.78 16.42 -5.24
CA ARG A 87 -8.98 16.52 -4.41
C ARG A 87 -8.66 17.05 -3.01
N ARG A 88 -9.67 17.64 -2.38
CA ARG A 88 -9.64 17.97 -0.95
C ARG A 88 -9.86 16.69 -0.14
N PRO A 89 -8.95 16.33 0.79
CA PRO A 89 -9.14 15.14 1.62
C PRO A 89 -10.24 15.36 2.66
N HIS A 90 -10.86 14.28 3.10
CA HIS A 90 -11.76 14.25 4.25
C HIS A 90 -10.97 13.97 5.54
N ARG A 91 -11.47 14.45 6.68
CA ARG A 91 -10.86 14.23 8.01
C ARG A 91 -10.54 12.77 8.29
N ASP A 92 -11.50 11.87 8.01
CA ASP A 92 -11.38 10.44 8.30
C ASP A 92 -10.26 9.75 7.49
N GLU A 93 -9.81 10.37 6.41
CA GLU A 93 -8.75 9.84 5.55
C GLU A 93 -7.36 10.22 6.09
N VAL A 94 -7.24 11.37 6.76
CA VAL A 94 -5.94 11.87 7.27
C VAL A 94 -5.69 11.50 8.71
N LEU A 95 -6.74 11.42 9.54
CA LEU A 95 -6.63 11.23 10.98
C LEU A 95 -5.86 9.95 11.34
N PRO A 96 -6.15 8.77 10.77
CA PRO A 96 -5.40 7.57 11.10
C PRO A 96 -3.92 7.65 10.70
N VAL A 97 -3.58 8.37 9.63
CA VAL A 97 -2.18 8.55 9.20
C VAL A 97 -1.38 9.36 10.23
N VAL A 98 -2.00 10.35 10.88
CA VAL A 98 -1.37 11.10 11.98
C VAL A 98 -0.98 10.15 13.12
N GLN A 99 -1.87 9.22 13.49
CA GLN A 99 -1.58 8.20 14.51
C GLN A 99 -0.45 7.26 14.05
N LEU A 100 -0.49 6.76 12.80
CA LEU A 100 0.53 5.87 12.25
C LEU A 100 1.92 6.52 12.18
N VAL A 101 1.99 7.84 11.97
CA VAL A 101 3.25 8.59 11.90
C VAL A 101 3.85 8.88 13.27
N ALA A 102 3.05 8.89 14.35
CA ALA A 102 3.46 9.30 15.69
C ALA A 102 4.72 8.57 16.23
N PRO A 103 4.89 7.24 16.06
CA PRO A 103 6.11 6.55 16.49
C PRO A 103 7.39 7.06 15.79
N PHE A 104 7.26 7.54 14.55
CA PHE A 104 8.39 7.94 13.71
C PHE A 104 8.68 9.44 13.78
N ALA A 105 7.63 10.28 13.83
CA ALA A 105 7.70 11.73 13.85
C ALA A 105 6.72 12.29 14.92
N PRO A 106 7.02 12.15 16.22
CA PRO A 106 6.09 12.44 17.30
C PRO A 106 5.64 13.90 17.34
N HIS A 107 6.57 14.85 17.16
CA HIS A 107 6.26 16.28 17.29
C HIS A 107 5.28 16.78 16.23
N ILE A 108 5.46 16.38 14.96
CA ILE A 108 4.51 16.76 13.90
C ILE A 108 3.19 16.02 14.07
N ALA A 109 3.19 14.78 14.56
CA ALA A 109 1.97 14.05 14.83
C ALA A 109 1.12 14.73 15.91
N GLU A 110 1.72 15.17 17.02
CA GLU A 110 1.03 15.92 18.09
C GLU A 110 0.42 17.22 17.57
N GLU A 111 1.20 18.00 16.81
CA GLU A 111 0.71 19.27 16.26
C GLU A 111 -0.49 19.03 15.33
N LEU A 112 -0.39 18.05 14.42
CA LEU A 112 -1.47 17.73 13.50
C LEU A 112 -2.69 17.11 14.20
N TRP A 113 -2.49 16.38 15.28
CA TRP A 113 -3.56 15.84 16.11
C TRP A 113 -4.35 16.96 16.80
N SER A 114 -3.65 17.96 17.32
CA SER A 114 -4.23 19.19 17.88
C SER A 114 -4.97 20.01 16.81
N VAL A 115 -4.41 20.15 15.60
CA VAL A 115 -5.09 20.79 14.45
C VAL A 115 -6.40 20.09 14.09
N LEU A 116 -6.46 18.77 14.24
CA LEU A 116 -7.70 18.00 14.11
C LEU A 116 -8.65 18.19 15.32
N GLY A 117 -8.35 19.05 16.29
CA GLY A 117 -9.24 19.39 17.40
C GLY A 117 -9.26 18.38 18.54
N HIS A 118 -8.24 17.54 18.65
CA HIS A 118 -8.09 16.64 19.80
C HIS A 118 -7.35 17.33 20.93
N ALA A 119 -7.87 17.20 22.16
CA ALA A 119 -7.29 17.85 23.35
C ALA A 119 -6.25 16.98 24.09
N GLN A 120 -6.32 15.65 23.92
CA GLN A 120 -5.37 14.70 24.50
C GLN A 120 -4.26 14.38 23.49
N SER A 121 -3.14 13.86 23.98
CA SER A 121 -2.00 13.47 23.16
C SER A 121 -2.40 12.43 22.11
N VAL A 122 -1.77 12.47 20.94
CA VAL A 122 -1.90 11.40 19.93
C VAL A 122 -1.50 10.04 20.50
N PHE A 123 -0.60 9.99 21.49
CA PHE A 123 -0.17 8.75 22.14
C PHE A 123 -1.24 8.11 23.03
N ASP A 124 -2.22 8.91 23.48
CA ASP A 124 -3.37 8.42 24.26
C ASP A 124 -4.52 7.92 23.36
N SER A 125 -4.43 8.14 22.04
CA SER A 125 -5.50 7.80 21.08
C SER A 125 -5.56 6.31 20.70
N GLY A 126 -4.55 5.51 21.08
CA GLY A 126 -4.40 4.13 20.67
C GLY A 126 -3.97 3.97 19.20
N TRP A 127 -3.90 2.71 18.75
CA TRP A 127 -3.59 2.40 17.35
C TRP A 127 -4.86 2.44 16.49
N PRO A 128 -4.83 3.00 15.27
CA PRO A 128 -6.01 3.02 14.41
C PRO A 128 -6.44 1.61 14.02
N SER A 129 -7.74 1.35 14.05
CA SER A 129 -8.32 0.07 13.60
C SER A 129 -8.49 0.05 12.07
N PHE A 130 -8.37 -1.13 11.47
CA PHE A 130 -8.77 -1.33 10.07
C PHE A 130 -9.97 -2.28 9.96
N ASP A 131 -10.74 -2.14 8.87
CA ASP A 131 -11.82 -3.05 8.51
C ASP A 131 -11.30 -4.07 7.48
N PRO A 132 -11.23 -5.37 7.82
CA PRO A 132 -10.84 -6.41 6.88
C PRO A 132 -11.70 -6.48 5.61
N ALA A 133 -12.98 -6.11 5.67
CA ALA A 133 -13.87 -6.12 4.52
C ALA A 133 -13.50 -5.03 3.50
N MET A 134 -12.94 -3.91 3.97
CA MET A 134 -12.53 -2.80 3.13
C MET A 134 -11.23 -3.05 2.37
N ILE A 135 -10.33 -3.89 2.90
CA ILE A 135 -8.99 -4.11 2.34
C ILE A 135 -9.05 -4.75 0.95
N GLY A 136 -10.16 -5.39 0.57
CA GLY A 136 -10.26 -6.16 -0.66
C GLY A 136 -9.27 -7.33 -0.65
N GLY A 137 -9.49 -8.35 -1.48
CA GLY A 137 -8.45 -9.37 -1.65
C GLY A 137 -7.19 -8.70 -2.17
N GLU A 138 -6.03 -8.90 -1.52
CA GLU A 138 -4.74 -8.50 -2.09
C GLU A 138 -4.70 -9.02 -3.54
N THR A 139 -4.48 -8.17 -4.54
CA THR A 139 -4.34 -8.63 -5.92
C THR A 139 -2.86 -8.75 -6.26
N VAL A 140 -2.52 -9.72 -7.09
CA VAL A 140 -1.17 -9.98 -7.56
C VAL A 140 -1.17 -10.09 -9.08
N THR A 141 -0.17 -9.47 -9.69
CA THR A 141 0.07 -9.59 -11.13
C THR A 141 0.86 -10.87 -11.39
N ILE A 142 0.27 -11.80 -12.14
CA ILE A 142 0.89 -13.08 -12.49
C ILE A 142 1.31 -13.05 -13.96
N ALA A 143 2.58 -13.36 -14.22
CA ALA A 143 3.07 -13.51 -15.59
C ALA A 143 2.49 -14.79 -16.22
N VAL A 144 2.08 -14.73 -17.48
CA VAL A 144 1.57 -15.88 -18.24
C VAL A 144 2.57 -16.26 -19.33
N GLN A 145 3.03 -17.50 -19.30
CA GLN A 145 3.90 -18.10 -20.31
C GLN A 145 3.15 -19.16 -21.11
N ILE A 146 3.41 -19.19 -22.42
CA ILE A 146 2.90 -20.23 -23.32
C ILE A 146 4.09 -20.77 -24.13
N GLY A 147 4.36 -22.07 -24.02
CA GLY A 147 5.53 -22.71 -24.63
C GLY A 147 6.86 -22.11 -24.15
N GLY A 148 6.94 -21.73 -22.87
CA GLY A 148 8.14 -21.14 -22.25
C GLY A 148 8.39 -19.66 -22.55
N LYS A 149 7.54 -18.98 -23.34
CA LYS A 149 7.66 -17.54 -23.63
C LYS A 149 6.56 -16.75 -22.93
N THR A 150 6.90 -15.64 -22.27
CA THR A 150 5.91 -14.74 -21.65
C THR A 150 5.04 -14.07 -22.70
N ARG A 151 3.72 -14.16 -22.56
CA ARG A 151 2.73 -13.63 -23.50
C ARG A 151 1.87 -12.50 -22.93
N GLY A 152 1.87 -12.33 -21.62
CA GLY A 152 1.15 -11.25 -20.95
C GLY A 152 1.20 -11.41 -19.44
N THR A 153 0.37 -10.63 -18.75
CA THR A 153 0.19 -10.68 -17.30
C THR A 153 -1.30 -10.58 -16.98
N VAL A 154 -1.74 -11.29 -15.95
CA VAL A 154 -3.12 -11.21 -15.43
C VAL A 154 -3.10 -10.69 -14.00
N LEU A 155 -4.05 -9.82 -13.66
CA LEU A 155 -4.27 -9.35 -12.30
C LEU A 155 -5.34 -10.23 -11.65
N VAL A 156 -4.99 -10.91 -10.55
CA VAL A 156 -5.87 -11.86 -9.86
C VAL A 156 -5.78 -11.64 -8.36
N ALA A 157 -6.71 -12.20 -7.58
CA ALA A 157 -6.55 -12.26 -6.12
C ALA A 157 -5.26 -13.03 -5.74
N LYS A 158 -4.60 -12.67 -4.65
CA LYS A 158 -3.42 -13.35 -4.11
C LYS A 158 -3.73 -14.77 -3.67
N THR A 159 -4.98 -15.00 -3.29
CA THR A 159 -5.55 -16.32 -2.98
C THR A 159 -6.07 -17.05 -4.22
N ALA A 160 -5.90 -16.50 -5.44
CA ALA A 160 -6.39 -17.12 -6.65
C ALA A 160 -5.75 -18.49 -6.86
N THR A 161 -6.59 -19.48 -7.16
CA THR A 161 -6.15 -20.83 -7.46
C THR A 161 -5.58 -20.90 -8.88
N GLN A 162 -4.87 -21.99 -9.21
CA GLN A 162 -4.40 -22.22 -10.58
C GLN A 162 -5.53 -22.05 -11.62
N ASP A 163 -6.72 -22.55 -11.32
CA ASP A 163 -7.87 -22.52 -12.24
C ASP A 163 -8.42 -21.10 -12.44
N ASP A 164 -8.41 -20.27 -11.40
CA ASP A 164 -8.82 -18.86 -11.52
C ASP A 164 -7.85 -18.08 -12.41
N VAL A 165 -6.54 -18.31 -12.22
CA VAL A 165 -5.49 -17.66 -13.02
C VAL A 165 -5.52 -18.15 -14.47
N HIS A 166 -5.72 -19.46 -14.69
CA HIS A 166 -5.87 -20.02 -16.02
C HIS A 166 -7.09 -19.46 -16.74
N ARG A 167 -8.23 -19.36 -16.06
CA ARG A 167 -9.47 -18.78 -16.61
C ARG A 167 -9.29 -17.31 -16.97
N ALA A 168 -8.64 -16.52 -16.11
CA ALA A 168 -8.31 -15.13 -16.38
C ALA A 168 -7.39 -14.99 -17.61
N ALA A 169 -6.37 -15.86 -17.73
CA ALA A 169 -5.45 -15.87 -18.87
C ALA A 169 -6.15 -16.23 -20.19
N MET A 170 -7.09 -17.17 -20.19
CA MET A 170 -7.83 -17.57 -21.38
C MET A 170 -8.94 -16.58 -21.76
N ALA A 171 -9.39 -15.75 -20.82
CA ALA A 171 -10.35 -14.68 -21.09
C ALA A 171 -9.70 -13.48 -21.82
N ASP A 172 -8.37 -13.32 -21.75
CA ASP A 172 -7.64 -12.29 -22.49
C ASP A 172 -7.33 -12.78 -23.93
N PRO A 173 -7.96 -12.20 -24.97
CA PRO A 173 -7.72 -12.61 -26.35
C PRO A 173 -6.27 -12.44 -26.81
N ALA A 174 -5.52 -11.51 -26.22
CA ALA A 174 -4.11 -11.28 -26.54
C ALA A 174 -3.22 -12.43 -26.04
N ILE A 175 -3.63 -13.14 -25.01
CA ILE A 175 -2.94 -14.31 -24.46
C ILE A 175 -3.48 -15.60 -25.10
N ALA A 176 -4.80 -15.76 -25.13
CA ALA A 176 -5.47 -16.99 -25.59
C ALA A 176 -5.09 -17.39 -27.02
N LYS A 177 -4.87 -16.42 -27.91
CA LYS A 177 -4.45 -16.68 -29.31
C LYS A 177 -3.16 -17.50 -29.46
N PHE A 178 -2.32 -17.55 -28.43
CA PHE A 178 -1.08 -18.32 -28.45
C PHE A 178 -1.27 -19.78 -28.03
N VAL A 179 -2.45 -20.15 -27.50
CA VAL A 179 -2.79 -21.54 -27.16
C VAL A 179 -3.36 -22.22 -28.42
N THR A 180 -2.46 -22.76 -29.25
CA THR A 180 -2.83 -23.33 -30.55
C THR A 180 -3.13 -24.84 -30.52
N GLY A 181 -3.21 -25.45 -29.33
CA GLY A 181 -3.41 -26.89 -29.16
C GLY A 181 -3.76 -27.27 -27.72
N THR A 182 -3.88 -28.59 -27.47
CA THR A 182 -4.20 -29.09 -26.12
C THR A 182 -2.97 -28.98 -25.22
N PRO A 183 -3.06 -28.29 -24.06
CA PRO A 183 -1.94 -28.20 -23.12
C PRO A 183 -1.52 -29.59 -22.62
N ARG A 184 -0.22 -29.90 -22.71
CA ARG A 184 0.37 -31.11 -22.11
C ARG A 184 0.53 -30.98 -20.60
N LYS A 185 0.82 -29.77 -20.13
CA LYS A 185 1.05 -29.48 -18.71
C LYS A 185 0.77 -28.02 -18.40
N ILE A 186 0.17 -27.77 -17.24
CA ILE A 186 0.02 -26.43 -16.66
C ILE A 186 0.87 -26.40 -15.39
N VAL A 187 1.74 -25.40 -15.28
CA VAL A 187 2.60 -25.17 -14.11
C VAL A 187 2.22 -23.84 -13.49
N PHE A 188 1.77 -23.88 -12.24
CA PHE A 188 1.42 -22.69 -11.47
C PHE A 188 2.39 -22.49 -10.32
N VAL A 189 2.96 -21.29 -10.24
CA VAL A 189 3.75 -20.81 -9.11
C VAL A 189 2.93 -19.68 -8.46
N PRO A 190 2.31 -19.92 -7.29
CA PRO A 190 1.45 -18.96 -6.61
C PRO A 190 2.07 -17.56 -6.51
N GLY A 191 1.30 -16.54 -6.91
CA GLY A 191 1.71 -15.14 -6.87
C GLY A 191 2.83 -14.74 -7.83
N ARG A 192 3.28 -15.61 -8.74
CA ARG A 192 4.42 -15.32 -9.62
C ARG A 192 4.18 -15.66 -11.09
N LEU A 193 3.81 -16.90 -11.40
CA LEU A 193 3.83 -17.40 -12.79
C LEU A 193 2.73 -18.44 -13.05
N LEU A 194 2.10 -18.36 -14.22
CA LEU A 194 1.38 -19.46 -14.86
C LEU A 194 2.09 -19.82 -16.17
N SER A 195 2.50 -21.07 -16.35
CA SER A 195 3.15 -21.56 -17.57
C SER A 195 2.34 -22.70 -18.19
N ILE A 196 1.88 -22.48 -19.43
CA ILE A 196 1.12 -23.44 -20.23
C ILE A 196 2.06 -24.09 -21.23
N VAL A 197 2.30 -25.38 -21.06
CA VAL A 197 3.13 -26.19 -21.95
C VAL A 197 2.21 -26.84 -22.99
N LEU A 198 2.42 -26.51 -24.27
CA LEU A 198 1.73 -27.12 -25.42
C LEU A 198 2.44 -28.40 -25.89
#